data_AF-A0A953YZE1-F1
#
_entry.id   AF-A0A953YZE1-F1
#
_cell.length_a   1.000
_cell.length_b   1.000
_cell.length_c   1.000
_cell.angle_alpha   90.00
_cell.angle_beta   90.00
_cell.angle_gamma   90.00
#
_symmetry.space_group_name_H-M   'P 1'
#
loop_
_entity.id
_entity.type
_entity.pdbx_description
1 polymer ?
#
loop_
_entity_poly.entity_id
_entity_poly.type
_entity_poly.pdbx_seq_one_letter_code
_entity_poly.pdbx_strand_id
1 'polypeptide(L)'
;MSLRNKMLASFAVLIALIALVVWWYEGAVSESVQGIEDTRENYERVITTTLAKRAMAQDMQGLMLQARRNEKDFLLRFDLKYRDQNKGVVVDFEKYGADLQKLIDTAPEAGEAESLREILK
;
A
#
# COMPACT_ATOMS: atom_id res chain seq x y z
N MET A 1 -3.81 66.81 -9.81
CA MET A 1 -4.39 65.57 -9.25
C MET A 1 -4.51 65.73 -7.73
N SER A 2 -5.73 65.76 -7.19
CA SER A 2 -5.99 66.04 -5.77
C SER A 2 -5.38 64.97 -4.85
N LEU A 3 -4.89 65.41 -3.68
CA LEU A 3 -4.20 64.58 -2.67
C LEU A 3 -4.96 63.29 -2.32
N ARG A 4 -6.30 63.37 -2.33
CA ARG A 4 -7.23 62.27 -2.09
C ARG A 4 -7.03 61.09 -3.06
N ASN A 5 -6.80 61.36 -4.34
CA ASN A 5 -6.63 60.30 -5.34
C ASN A 5 -5.27 59.60 -5.22
N LYS A 6 -4.25 60.26 -4.67
CA LYS A 6 -2.93 59.66 -4.44
C LYS A 6 -2.94 58.73 -3.21
N MET A 7 -3.64 59.11 -2.15
CA MET A 7 -3.79 58.29 -0.95
C MET A 7 -4.64 57.03 -1.24
N LEU A 8 -5.73 57.17 -2.00
CA LEU A 8 -6.54 56.01 -2.39
C LEU A 8 -5.79 55.05 -3.32
N ALA A 9 -4.97 55.58 -4.23
CA ALA A 9 -4.14 54.75 -5.10
C ALA A 9 -3.10 53.93 -4.32
N SER A 10 -2.45 54.50 -3.29
CA SER A 10 -1.47 53.76 -2.48
C SER A 10 -2.12 52.65 -1.65
N PHE A 11 -3.31 52.89 -1.08
CA PHE A 11 -4.06 51.85 -0.37
C PHE A 11 -4.54 50.74 -1.30
N ALA A 12 -4.96 51.07 -2.53
CA ALA A 12 -5.37 50.06 -3.52
C ALA A 12 -4.19 49.15 -3.92
N VAL A 13 -2.99 49.72 -4.08
CA VAL A 13 -1.77 48.94 -4.38
C VAL A 13 -1.41 48.00 -3.23
N LEU A 14 -1.55 48.45 -1.98
CA LEU A 14 -1.25 47.62 -0.82
C LEU A 14 -2.21 46.43 -0.71
N ILE A 15 -3.51 46.64 -0.95
CA ILE A 15 -4.51 45.57 -0.96
C ILE A 15 -4.22 44.58 -2.09
N ALA A 16 -3.85 45.07 -3.27
CA ALA A 16 -3.49 44.21 -4.40
C ALA A 16 -2.26 43.35 -4.11
N LEU A 17 -1.25 43.90 -3.44
CA LEU A 17 -0.07 43.13 -3.02
C LEU A 17 -0.41 42.08 -1.97
N ILE A 18 -1.25 42.40 -0.99
CA ILE A 18 -1.69 41.43 0.01
C ILE A 18 -2.48 40.30 -0.67
N ALA A 19 -3.40 40.63 -1.58
CA ALA A 19 -4.16 39.62 -2.33
C ALA A 19 -3.25 38.70 -3.15
N LEU A 20 -2.19 39.26 -3.76
CA LEU A 20 -1.20 38.47 -4.51
C LEU A 20 -0.42 37.52 -3.59
N VAL A 21 -0.02 37.99 -2.41
CA VAL A 21 0.67 37.14 -1.42
C VAL A 21 -0.24 36.02 -0.91
N VAL A 22 -1.50 36.33 -0.64
CA VAL A 22 -2.50 35.32 -0.21
C VAL A 22 -2.74 34.31 -1.32
N TRP A 23 -2.87 34.76 -2.56
CA TRP A 23 -3.04 33.89 -3.72
C TRP A 23 -1.82 32.96 -3.93
N TRP A 24 -0.61 33.48 -3.74
CA TRP A 24 0.61 32.69 -3.79
C TRP A 24 0.68 31.66 -2.64
N TYR A 25 0.26 32.05 -1.43
CA TYR A 25 0.24 31.19 -0.26
C TYR A 25 -0.73 30.01 -0.43
N GLU A 26 -1.91 30.25 -0.99
CA GLU A 26 -2.91 29.19 -1.22
C GLU A 26 -2.40 28.14 -2.24
N GLY A 27 -1.67 28.57 -3.27
CA GLY A 27 -0.99 27.68 -4.21
C GLY A 27 0.08 26.81 -3.54
N ALA A 28 0.96 27.42 -2.73
CA ALA A 28 2.01 26.71 -2.02
C ALA A 28 1.45 25.68 -1.00
N VAL A 29 0.35 26.02 -0.34
CA VAL A 29 -0.34 25.09 0.58
C VAL A 29 -0.95 23.92 -0.20
N SER A 30 -1.54 24.14 -1.37
CA SER A 30 -2.15 23.07 -2.16
C SER A 30 -1.14 21.99 -2.59
N GLU A 31 0.08 22.38 -2.94
CA GLU A 31 1.17 21.47 -3.30
C GLU A 31 1.62 20.62 -2.11
N SER A 32 1.67 21.21 -0.90
CA SER A 32 1.99 20.46 0.32
C SER A 32 0.87 19.49 0.73
N VAL A 33 -0.38 19.79 0.41
CA VAL A 33 -1.55 18.96 0.74
C VAL A 33 -1.63 17.74 -0.17
N GLN A 34 -1.33 17.88 -1.46
CA GLN A 34 -1.31 16.75 -2.40
C GLN A 34 -0.29 15.67 -1.99
N GLY A 35 0.90 16.08 -1.53
CA GLY A 35 1.90 15.12 -1.02
C GLY A 35 1.45 14.35 0.23
N ILE A 36 0.56 14.92 1.05
CA ILE A 36 0.03 14.26 2.26
C ILE A 36 -1.05 13.22 1.87
N GLU A 37 -1.84 13.49 0.83
CA GLU A 37 -2.87 12.57 0.34
C GLU A 37 -2.26 11.30 -0.26
N ASP A 38 -1.21 11.44 -1.10
CA ASP A 38 -0.46 10.31 -1.66
C ASP A 38 0.19 9.45 -0.58
N THR A 39 0.69 10.11 0.47
CA THR A 39 1.30 9.44 1.61
C THR A 39 0.28 8.58 2.37
N ARG A 40 -0.95 9.07 2.55
CA ARG A 40 -2.03 8.35 3.24
C ARG A 40 -2.46 7.09 2.51
N GLU A 41 -2.64 7.17 1.19
CA GLU A 41 -3.05 6.03 0.36
C GLU A 41 -2.00 4.91 0.37
N ASN A 42 -0.72 5.28 0.33
CA ASN A 42 0.38 4.33 0.41
C ASN A 42 0.43 3.58 1.75
N TYR A 43 0.19 4.26 2.88
CA TYR A 43 0.14 3.60 4.19
C TYR A 43 -0.99 2.58 4.30
N GLU A 44 -2.19 2.90 3.81
CA GLU A 44 -3.33 1.98 3.84
C GLU A 44 -3.06 0.74 2.95
N ARG A 45 -2.39 0.93 1.80
CA ARG A 45 -2.01 -0.16 0.89
C ARG A 45 -0.95 -1.09 1.50
N VAL A 46 0.06 -0.57 2.19
CA VAL A 46 1.12 -1.39 2.81
C VAL A 46 0.58 -2.22 3.98
N ILE A 47 -0.31 -1.64 4.81
CA ILE A 47 -0.91 -2.34 5.95
C ILE A 47 -1.79 -3.49 5.47
N THR A 48 -2.68 -3.22 4.51
CA THR A 48 -3.64 -4.21 4.01
C THR A 48 -2.95 -5.36 3.28
N THR A 49 -1.96 -5.07 2.43
CA THR A 49 -1.17 -6.11 1.74
C THR A 49 -0.34 -6.94 2.71
N THR A 50 0.24 -6.35 3.76
CA THR A 50 1.02 -7.08 4.77
C THR A 50 0.14 -8.03 5.59
N LEU A 51 -1.05 -7.59 5.98
CA LEU A 51 -2.02 -8.44 6.69
C LEU A 51 -2.51 -9.60 5.81
N ALA A 52 -2.83 -9.33 4.54
CA ALA A 52 -3.23 -10.36 3.58
C ALA A 52 -2.12 -11.40 3.36
N LYS A 53 -0.87 -10.95 3.18
CA LYS A 53 0.30 -11.86 3.06
C LYS A 53 0.47 -12.75 4.28
N ARG A 54 0.27 -12.23 5.50
CA ARG A 54 0.36 -13.02 6.74
C ARG A 54 -0.76 -14.06 6.85
N ALA A 55 -2.01 -13.68 6.57
CA ALA A 55 -3.14 -14.60 6.61
C ALA A 55 -2.94 -15.76 5.63
N MET A 56 -2.56 -15.46 4.38
CA MET A 56 -2.28 -16.49 3.37
C MET A 56 -1.11 -17.38 3.75
N ALA A 57 -0.05 -16.85 4.37
CA ALA A 57 1.06 -17.66 4.86
C ALA A 57 0.62 -18.66 5.94
N GLN A 58 -0.35 -18.30 6.80
CA GLN A 58 -0.92 -19.21 7.79
C GLN A 58 -1.76 -20.32 7.12
N ASP A 59 -2.58 -19.97 6.12
CA ASP A 59 -3.39 -20.95 5.38
C ASP A 59 -2.50 -21.94 4.61
N MET A 60 -1.42 -21.45 3.99
CA MET A 60 -0.41 -22.29 3.34
C MET A 60 0.26 -23.26 4.31
N GLN A 61 0.61 -22.81 5.52
CA GLN A 61 1.16 -23.71 6.55
C GLN A 61 0.16 -24.81 6.94
N GLY A 62 -1.13 -24.47 7.01
CA GLY A 62 -2.21 -25.43 7.24
C GLY A 62 -2.27 -26.50 6.14
N LEU A 63 -2.25 -26.08 4.88
CA LEU A 63 -2.24 -26.97 3.72
C LEU A 63 -1.00 -27.85 3.67
N MET A 64 0.19 -27.30 3.95
CA MET A 64 1.43 -28.09 4.03
C MET A 64 1.36 -29.17 5.11
N LEU A 65 0.76 -28.86 6.27
CA LEU A 65 0.56 -29.83 7.33
C LEU A 65 -0.43 -30.94 6.90
N GLN A 66 -1.49 -30.56 6.18
CA GLN A 66 -2.47 -31.51 5.65
C GLN A 66 -1.86 -32.42 4.58
N ALA A 67 -1.07 -31.87 3.65
CA ALA A 67 -0.32 -32.64 2.66
C ALA A 67 0.60 -33.68 3.35
N ARG A 68 1.38 -33.24 4.34
CA ARG A 68 2.24 -34.14 5.13
C ARG A 68 1.45 -35.25 5.85
N ARG A 69 0.26 -34.94 6.40
CA ARG A 69 -0.60 -35.96 7.03
C ARG A 69 -1.09 -36.97 6.01
N ASN A 70 -1.57 -36.51 4.86
CA ASN A 70 -2.04 -37.37 3.78
C ASN A 70 -0.92 -38.28 3.24
N GLU A 71 0.29 -37.74 3.06
CA GLU A 71 1.46 -38.54 2.69
C GLU A 71 1.79 -39.60 3.74
N LYS A 72 1.80 -39.24 5.01
CA LYS A 72 2.05 -40.19 6.10
C LYS A 72 1.00 -41.30 6.16
N ASP A 73 -0.28 -40.94 6.02
CA ASP A 73 -1.39 -41.91 6.02
C ASP A 73 -1.36 -42.81 4.79
N PHE A 74 -0.95 -42.29 3.63
CA PHE A 74 -0.69 -43.09 2.43
C PHE A 74 0.43 -44.11 2.67
N LEU A 75 1.57 -43.70 3.23
CA LEU A 75 2.68 -44.60 3.52
C LEU A 75 2.34 -45.68 4.55
N LEU A 76 1.44 -45.39 5.48
CA LEU A 76 1.06 -46.31 6.54
C LEU A 76 -0.02 -47.31 6.11
N ARG A 77 -0.91 -46.94 5.18
CA ARG A 77 -2.09 -47.72 4.79
C ARG A 77 -2.08 -48.18 3.34
N PHE A 78 -1.19 -47.64 2.50
CA PHE A 78 -1.10 -47.85 1.05
C PHE A 78 -2.44 -47.66 0.30
N ASP A 79 -3.35 -46.87 0.88
CA ASP A 79 -4.68 -46.62 0.31
C ASP A 79 -4.62 -45.40 -0.62
N LEU A 80 -4.97 -45.63 -1.89
CA LEU A 80 -4.99 -44.63 -2.97
C LEU A 80 -5.86 -43.41 -2.64
N LYS A 81 -6.83 -43.54 -1.73
CA LYS A 81 -7.65 -42.41 -1.25
C LYS A 81 -6.79 -41.25 -0.75
N TYR A 82 -5.71 -41.53 -0.01
CA TYR A 82 -4.85 -40.50 0.57
C TYR A 82 -3.95 -39.83 -0.49
N ARG A 83 -3.61 -40.55 -1.56
CA ARG A 83 -2.91 -39.99 -2.73
C ARG A 83 -3.79 -38.96 -3.44
N ASP A 84 -5.06 -39.29 -3.64
CA ASP A 84 -6.00 -38.40 -4.32
C ASP A 84 -6.36 -37.19 -3.43
N GLN A 85 -6.42 -37.37 -2.11
CA GLN A 85 -6.51 -36.26 -1.15
C GLN A 85 -5.27 -35.36 -1.19
N ASN A 86 -4.06 -35.92 -1.31
CA ASN A 86 -2.83 -35.12 -1.43
C ASN A 86 -2.82 -34.30 -2.72
N LYS A 87 -3.29 -34.87 -3.85
CA LYS A 87 -3.45 -34.13 -5.11
C LYS A 87 -4.38 -32.93 -4.97
N GLY A 88 -5.49 -33.08 -4.24
CA GLY A 88 -6.40 -31.96 -3.95
C GLY A 88 -5.71 -30.83 -3.21
N VAL A 89 -4.92 -31.16 -2.17
CA VAL A 89 -4.16 -30.17 -1.39
C VAL A 89 -3.11 -29.44 -2.25
N VAL A 90 -2.46 -30.13 -3.18
CA VAL A 90 -1.49 -29.51 -4.11
C VAL A 90 -2.18 -28.52 -5.06
N VAL A 91 -3.36 -28.87 -5.59
CA VAL A 91 -4.15 -27.95 -6.44
C VAL A 91 -4.56 -26.70 -5.67
N ASP A 92 -4.94 -26.84 -4.40
CA ASP A 92 -5.26 -25.68 -3.57
C ASP A 92 -3.99 -24.85 -3.31
N PHE A 93 -2.85 -25.48 -3.05
CA PHE A 93 -1.57 -24.79 -2.88
C PHE A 93 -1.16 -23.96 -4.12
N GLU A 94 -1.37 -24.50 -5.33
CA GLU A 94 -1.12 -23.77 -6.59
C GLU A 94 -2.01 -22.53 -6.73
N LYS A 95 -3.28 -22.61 -6.33
CA LYS A 95 -4.20 -21.46 -6.33
C LYS A 95 -3.74 -20.38 -5.35
N TYR A 96 -3.40 -20.76 -4.11
CA TYR A 96 -2.88 -19.82 -3.11
C TYR A 96 -1.54 -19.20 -3.55
N GLY A 97 -0.70 -19.95 -4.26
CA GLY A 97 0.54 -19.43 -4.86
C GLY A 97 0.28 -18.38 -5.96
N ALA A 98 -0.68 -18.63 -6.84
CA ALA A 98 -1.07 -17.67 -7.88
C ALA A 98 -1.70 -16.39 -7.30
N ASP A 99 -2.48 -16.50 -6.23
CA ASP A 99 -3.08 -15.36 -5.57
C ASP A 99 -2.06 -14.56 -4.73
N LEU A 100 -1.06 -15.22 -4.14
CA LEU A 100 0.08 -14.54 -3.53
C LEU A 100 0.89 -13.76 -4.58
N GLN A 101 1.11 -14.31 -5.77
CA GLN A 101 1.84 -13.63 -6.83
C GLN A 101 1.16 -12.31 -7.22
N LYS A 102 -0.18 -12.32 -7.39
CA LYS A 102 -0.95 -11.10 -7.68
C LYS A 102 -0.82 -10.04 -6.58
N LEU A 103 -0.80 -10.47 -5.32
CA LEU A 103 -0.64 -9.56 -4.17
C LEU A 103 0.80 -9.04 -4.01
N ILE A 104 1.79 -9.77 -4.51
CA ILE A 104 3.18 -9.31 -4.60
C ILE A 104 3.32 -8.30 -5.73
N ASP A 105 2.74 -8.57 -6.90
CA ASP A 105 2.79 -7.69 -8.08
C ASP A 105 2.04 -6.36 -7.86
N THR A 106 1.07 -6.33 -6.95
CA THR A 106 0.30 -5.13 -6.58
C THR A 106 0.93 -4.35 -5.41
N ALA A 107 1.82 -4.99 -4.64
CA ALA A 107 2.47 -4.33 -3.51
C ALA A 107 3.63 -3.46 -4.01
N PRO A 108 3.75 -2.20 -3.55
CA PRO A 108 4.94 -1.40 -3.83
C PRO A 108 6.14 -2.19 -3.32
N GLU A 109 7.14 -2.35 -4.19
CA GLU A 109 8.29 -3.18 -3.94
C GLU A 109 8.97 -2.81 -2.61
N ALA A 110 9.56 -3.81 -1.97
CA ALA A 110 10.36 -3.67 -0.76
C ALA A 110 11.49 -2.62 -0.85
N GLY A 111 11.74 -2.02 -2.03
CA GLY A 111 12.61 -0.88 -2.23
C GLY A 111 12.16 0.41 -1.50
N GLU A 112 10.86 0.63 -1.28
CA GLU A 112 10.41 1.79 -0.47
C GLU A 112 10.68 1.60 1.03
N ALA A 113 10.71 0.36 1.53
CA ALA A 113 11.04 0.12 2.93
C ALA A 113 12.53 0.32 3.24
N GLU A 114 13.41 0.18 2.25
CA GLU A 114 14.83 0.51 2.39
C GLU A 114 15.08 2.02 2.30
N SER A 115 14.41 2.74 1.39
CA SER A 115 14.52 4.21 1.32
C SER A 115 13.98 4.89 2.59
N LEU A 116 12.90 4.37 3.19
CA LEU A 116 12.38 4.85 4.47
C LEU A 116 13.34 4.57 5.65
N ARG A 117 14.19 3.54 5.57
CA ARG A 117 15.24 3.28 6.57
C ARG A 117 16.45 4.20 6.41
N GLU A 118 16.75 4.65 5.20
CA GLU A 118 17.84 5.59 4.93
C GLU A 118 17.47 7.02 5.32
N ILE A 119 16.22 7.42 5.14
CA ILE A 119 15.72 8.74 5.56
C ILE A 119 15.56 8.86 7.09
N LEU A 120 15.36 7.74 7.81
CA LEU A 120 15.18 7.72 9.27
C LEU A 120 16.50 7.54 10.07
N LYS A 121 17.65 7.57 9.39
CA LYS A 121 19.00 7.54 9.98
C LYS A 121 19.66 8.91 9.91
#